data_AF-A0A7S3QKP0-F1
#
_entry.id   AF-A0A7S3QKP0-F1
#
_cell.length_a   1.000
_cell.length_b   1.000
_cell.length_c   1.000
_cell.angle_alpha   90.00
_cell.angle_beta   90.00
_cell.angle_gamma   90.00
#
_symmetry.space_group_name_H-M   'P 1'
#
loop_
_entity.id
_entity.type
_entity.pdbx_description
1 polymer ?
#
loop_
_entity_poly.entity_id
_entity_poly.type
_entity_poly.pdbx_seq_one_letter_code
_entity_poly.pdbx_strand_id
1 'polypeptide(L)'
;GFQESLAGHVSTFLEKVKPERPFWRANWGVDANPNLPQFPLENAKDIEEAEQHAIRRGSITPENAGEKLFLRVERQTFSRLPESQALLFTIHTFVRPLKEVVTKRPEVARKLCVSVCQLPHDFA
;
A
#
# COMPACT_ATOMS: atom_id res chain seq x y z
N GLY A 1 -6.11 -22.11 -9.91
CA GLY A 1 -6.65 -22.26 -8.55
C GLY A 1 -7.05 -20.93 -7.93
N PHE A 2 -6.25 -20.38 -7.00
CA PHE A 2 -6.54 -19.12 -6.30
C PHE A 2 -6.59 -17.91 -7.23
N GLN A 3 -5.59 -17.76 -8.11
CA GLN A 3 -5.50 -16.65 -9.07
C GLN A 3 -6.67 -16.62 -10.07
N GLU A 4 -7.11 -17.77 -10.58
CA GLU A 4 -8.24 -17.85 -11.52
C GLU A 4 -9.57 -17.48 -10.85
N SER A 5 -9.80 -17.98 -9.63
CA SER A 5 -11.01 -17.63 -8.86
C SER A 5 -11.03 -16.15 -8.47
N LEU A 6 -9.87 -15.57 -8.15
CA LEU A 6 -9.75 -14.16 -7.78
C LEU A 6 -9.95 -13.24 -8.98
N ALA A 7 -9.40 -13.61 -10.14
CA ALA A 7 -9.55 -12.86 -11.38
C ALA A 7 -11.02 -12.70 -11.79
N GLY A 8 -11.82 -13.76 -11.69
CA GLY A 8 -13.25 -13.72 -11.97
C GLY A 8 -14.01 -12.74 -11.07
N HIS A 9 -13.80 -12.82 -9.75
CA HIS A 9 -14.42 -11.91 -8.79
C HIS A 9 -14.01 -10.45 -9.00
N VAL A 10 -12.74 -10.21 -9.32
CA VAL A 10 -12.24 -8.86 -9.61
C VAL A 10 -12.88 -8.33 -10.89
N SER A 11 -12.96 -9.12 -11.97
CA SER A 11 -13.62 -8.69 -13.21
C SER A 11 -15.08 -8.30 -12.97
N THR A 12 -15.85 -9.18 -12.32
CA THR A 12 -17.25 -8.90 -11.99
C THR A 12 -17.42 -7.66 -11.12
N PHE A 13 -16.48 -7.41 -10.20
CA PHE A 13 -16.49 -6.19 -9.39
C PHE A 13 -16.26 -4.94 -10.26
N LEU A 14 -15.25 -4.96 -11.13
CA LEU A 14 -14.91 -3.83 -12.00
C LEU A 14 -16.00 -3.52 -13.04
N GLU A 15 -16.71 -4.54 -13.51
CA GLU A 15 -17.90 -4.39 -14.38
C GLU A 15 -19.06 -3.69 -13.68
N LYS A 16 -19.21 -3.87 -12.36
CA LYS A 16 -20.30 -3.27 -11.58
C LYS A 16 -20.05 -1.81 -11.18
N VAL A 17 -18.84 -1.28 -11.38
CA VAL A 17 -18.52 0.13 -11.13
C VAL A 17 -19.30 0.98 -12.13
N LYS A 18 -20.04 1.98 -11.63
CA LYS A 18 -20.84 2.91 -12.45
C LYS A 18 -20.37 4.35 -12.26
N PRO A 19 -20.59 5.26 -13.22
CA PRO A 19 -20.17 6.66 -13.09
C PRO A 19 -20.69 7.34 -11.83
N GLU A 20 -21.96 7.11 -11.49
CA GLU A 20 -22.65 7.65 -10.33
C GLU A 20 -22.29 6.95 -9.01
N ARG A 21 -21.57 5.83 -9.08
CA ARG A 21 -21.24 4.99 -7.92
C ARG A 21 -19.76 4.60 -7.94
N PRO A 22 -18.84 5.55 -7.67
CA PRO A 22 -17.43 5.24 -7.52
C PRO A 22 -17.21 4.34 -6.30
N PHE A 23 -16.27 3.42 -6.42
CA PHE A 23 -15.83 2.58 -5.32
C PHE A 23 -14.45 3.02 -4.84
N TRP A 24 -14.15 2.81 -3.56
CA TRP A 24 -12.80 2.98 -3.07
C TRP A 24 -12.44 1.91 -2.04
N ARG A 25 -11.15 1.59 -1.98
CA ARG A 25 -10.53 0.77 -0.93
C ARG A 25 -9.26 1.45 -0.45
N ALA A 26 -8.83 1.08 0.75
CA ALA A 26 -7.49 1.40 1.23
C ALA A 26 -6.63 0.15 1.09
N ASN A 27 -5.44 0.32 0.50
CA ASN A 27 -4.34 -0.60 0.70
C ASN A 27 -3.34 0.04 1.67
N TRP A 28 -2.58 -0.74 2.43
CA TRP A 28 -1.59 -0.20 3.34
C TRP A 28 -0.36 -1.10 3.44
N GLY A 29 0.76 -0.51 3.85
CA GLY A 29 2.01 -1.22 4.09
C GLY A 29 2.92 -0.41 5.01
N VAL A 30 3.92 -1.08 5.58
CA VAL A 30 4.96 -0.46 6.41
C VAL A 30 6.31 -0.72 5.75
N ASP A 31 7.10 0.33 5.55
CA ASP A 31 8.36 0.22 4.82
C ASP A 31 9.43 1.18 5.38
N ALA A 32 10.71 0.85 5.17
CA ALA A 32 11.86 1.64 5.61
C ALA A 32 12.29 2.74 4.63
N ASN A 33 11.68 2.80 3.44
CA ASN A 33 11.91 3.84 2.44
C ASN A 33 10.60 4.59 2.13
N PRO A 34 10.51 5.88 2.46
CA PRO A 34 9.30 6.68 2.19
C PRO A 34 9.06 6.91 0.69
N ASN A 35 10.10 6.76 -0.13
CA ASN A 35 10.10 7.03 -1.57
C ASN A 35 10.28 5.77 -2.41
N LEU A 36 10.08 4.58 -1.84
CA LEU A 36 10.29 3.29 -2.53
C LEU A 36 9.63 3.31 -3.92
N PRO A 37 10.43 3.19 -5.01
CA PRO A 37 9.87 3.06 -6.34
C PRO A 37 9.01 1.80 -6.40
N GLN A 38 7.76 1.92 -6.84
CA GLN A 38 6.86 0.77 -7.08
C GLN A 38 6.82 0.36 -8.55
N PHE A 39 7.83 0.76 -9.32
CA PHE A 39 7.96 0.45 -10.73
C PHE A 39 9.14 -0.51 -10.94
N PRO A 40 9.21 -1.21 -12.09
CA PRO A 40 10.32 -2.12 -12.38
C PRO A 40 11.67 -1.39 -12.26
N LEU A 41 12.67 -2.10 -11.75
CA LEU A 41 14.04 -1.60 -11.66
C LEU A 41 14.66 -1.66 -13.07
N GLU A 42 14.56 -0.57 -13.82
CA GLU A 42 14.95 -0.55 -15.24
C GLU A 42 16.31 0.10 -15.47
N ASN A 43 16.76 0.93 -14.53
CA ASN A 43 18.01 1.66 -14.63
C ASN A 43 18.93 1.45 -13.42
N ALA A 44 20.20 1.84 -13.58
CA ALA A 44 21.22 1.66 -12.54
C ALA A 44 20.89 2.38 -11.22
N LYS A 45 20.17 3.52 -11.26
CA LYS A 45 19.74 4.23 -10.06
C LYS A 45 18.65 3.49 -9.31
N ASP A 46 17.73 2.84 -10.03
CA ASP A 46 16.67 2.04 -9.39
C ASP A 46 17.28 0.84 -8.66
N ILE A 47 18.28 0.19 -9.27
CA ILE A 47 19.01 -0.93 -8.66
C ILE A 47 19.75 -0.47 -7.40
N GLU A 48 20.47 0.65 -7.47
CA GLU A 48 21.15 1.24 -6.31
C GLU A 48 20.16 1.57 -5.18
N GLU A 49 19.02 2.18 -5.51
CA GLU A 49 17.98 2.49 -4.53
C GLU A 49 17.38 1.23 -3.88
N ALA A 50 17.25 0.14 -4.64
CA ALA A 50 16.79 -1.15 -4.12
C ALA A 50 17.82 -1.79 -3.16
N GLU A 51 19.12 -1.69 -3.46
CA GLU A 51 20.18 -2.13 -2.55
C GLU A 51 20.19 -1.31 -1.25
N GLN A 52 20.10 0.01 -1.37
CA GLN A 52 19.98 0.90 -0.22
C GLN A 52 18.73 0.61 0.61
N HIS A 53 17.61 0.29 -0.04
CA HIS A 53 16.39 -0.12 0.63
C HIS A 53 16.57 -1.42 1.43
N ALA A 54 17.26 -2.42 0.86
CA ALA A 54 17.58 -3.65 1.57
C ALA A 54 18.45 -3.39 2.82
N ILE A 55 19.47 -2.53 2.70
CA ILE A 55 20.32 -2.11 3.83
C ILE A 55 19.49 -1.39 4.91
N ARG A 56 18.60 -0.45 4.52
CA ARG A 56 17.73 0.25 5.46
C ARG A 56 16.84 -0.73 6.24
N ARG A 57 16.22 -1.68 5.54
CA ARG A 57 15.39 -2.74 6.16
C ARG A 57 16.19 -3.60 7.13
N GLY A 58 17.43 -3.98 6.79
CA GLY A 58 18.32 -4.72 7.69
C GLY A 58 18.77 -3.96 8.94
N SER A 59 18.66 -2.63 8.93
CA SER A 59 19.06 -1.77 10.06
C SER A 59 17.94 -1.48 11.08
N ILE A 60 16.74 -2.04 10.87
CA ILE A 60 15.57 -1.80 11.71
C ILE A 60 15.66 -2.62 13.01
N THR A 61 15.45 -1.95 14.14
CA THR A 61 15.37 -2.56 15.46
C THR A 61 14.09 -2.09 16.16
N PRO A 62 13.58 -2.80 17.19
CA PRO A 62 12.40 -2.35 17.93
C PRO A 62 12.51 -0.92 18.46
N GLU A 63 13.71 -0.50 18.87
CA GLU A 63 13.99 0.82 19.44
C GLU A 63 13.95 1.94 18.38
N ASN A 64 14.32 1.62 17.13
CA ASN A 64 14.40 2.61 16.04
C ASN A 64 13.24 2.53 15.05
N ALA A 65 12.40 1.50 15.13
CA ALA A 65 11.32 1.22 14.20
C ALA A 65 10.34 2.40 14.07
N GLY A 66 10.02 3.09 15.17
CA GLY A 66 9.16 4.27 15.13
C GLY A 66 9.73 5.39 14.25
N GLU A 67 11.04 5.61 14.29
CA GLU A 67 11.70 6.70 13.55
C GLU A 67 12.00 6.32 12.09
N LYS A 68 12.36 5.06 11.84
CA LYS A 68 12.86 4.61 10.54
C LYS A 68 11.79 4.01 9.62
N LEU A 69 10.66 3.56 10.17
CA LEU A 69 9.57 2.99 9.37
C LEU A 69 8.49 4.03 9.09
N PHE A 70 7.86 3.87 7.94
CA PHE A 70 6.78 4.71 7.46
C PHE A 70 5.54 3.86 7.22
N LEU A 71 4.39 4.34 7.69
CA LEU A 71 3.10 3.82 7.25
C LEU A 71 2.75 4.46 5.90
N ARG A 72 2.57 3.61 4.90
CA ARG A 72 2.05 3.96 3.58
C ARG A 72 0.60 3.51 3.49
N VAL A 73 -0.29 4.43 3.13
CA VAL A 73 -1.70 4.13 2.86
C VAL A 73 -2.05 4.60 1.46
N GLU A 74 -2.56 3.71 0.65
CA GLU A 74 -2.98 3.98 -0.73
C GLU A 74 -4.51 3.99 -0.78
N ARG A 75 -5.07 5.19 -0.98
CA ARG A 75 -6.49 5.33 -1.29
C ARG A 75 -6.68 5.05 -2.78
N GLN A 76 -7.16 3.85 -3.06
CA GLN A 76 -7.41 3.33 -4.39
C GLN A 76 -8.88 3.59 -4.74
N THR A 77 -9.13 4.26 -5.87
CA THR A 77 -10.50 4.57 -6.32
C THR A 77 -10.76 4.02 -7.71
N PHE A 78 -11.98 3.55 -7.93
CA PHE A 78 -12.48 3.01 -9.19
C PHE A 78 -13.74 3.79 -9.58
N SER A 79 -13.72 4.45 -10.73
CA SER A 79 -14.86 5.20 -11.26
C SER A 79 -14.97 5.01 -12.78
N ARG A 80 -16.19 4.97 -13.32
CA ARG A 80 -16.39 5.00 -14.78
C ARG A 80 -16.54 6.44 -15.25
N LEU A 81 -15.87 6.81 -16.35
CA LEU A 81 -16.09 8.10 -16.99
C LEU A 81 -17.48 8.10 -17.69
N PRO A 82 -18.32 9.14 -17.51
CA PRO A 82 -19.70 9.12 -18.02
C PRO A 82 -19.83 8.90 -19.53
N GLU A 83 -18.94 9.51 -20.32
CA GLU A 83 -19.03 9.48 -21.79
C GLU A 83 -18.37 8.24 -22.40
N SER A 84 -17.08 8.03 -22.10
CA SER A 84 -16.31 6.92 -22.69
C SER A 84 -16.58 5.57 -22.02
N GLN A 85 -17.22 5.58 -20.86
CA GLN A 85 -17.31 4.42 -19.97
C GLN A 85 -15.94 3.85 -19.62
N ALA A 86 -14.82 4.53 -19.81
CA ALA A 86 -13.53 4.00 -19.38
C ALA A 86 -13.47 3.87 -17.85
N LEU A 87 -12.84 2.81 -17.35
CA LEU A 87 -12.59 2.66 -15.92
C LEU A 87 -11.35 3.49 -15.55
N LEU A 88 -11.55 4.56 -14.78
CA LEU A 88 -10.49 5.33 -14.17
C LEU A 88 -10.13 4.70 -12.81
N PHE A 89 -8.89 4.22 -12.72
CA PHE A 89 -8.28 3.77 -11.48
C PHE A 89 -7.29 4.81 -11.00
N THR A 90 -7.48 5.34 -9.79
CA THR A 90 -6.52 6.29 -9.20
C THR A 90 -6.01 5.80 -7.87
N ILE A 91 -4.75 6.11 -7.59
CA ILE A 91 -4.08 5.79 -6.34
C ILE A 91 -3.56 7.10 -5.73
N HIS A 92 -4.09 7.48 -4.57
CA HIS A 92 -3.53 8.56 -3.78
C HIS A 92 -2.78 7.95 -2.59
N THR A 93 -1.46 8.12 -2.59
CA THR A 93 -0.56 7.60 -1.55
C THR A 93 -0.33 8.63 -0.45
N PHE A 94 -0.56 8.21 0.80
CA PHE A 94 -0.19 8.92 2.01
C PHE A 94 0.99 8.21 2.66
N VAL A 95 2.06 8.94 2.96
CA VAL A 95 3.24 8.41 3.69
C VAL A 95 3.42 9.21 4.97
N ARG A 96 3.54 8.50 6.10
CA ARG A 96 3.75 9.10 7.42
C ARG A 96 4.75 8.30 8.24
N PRO A 97 5.69 8.94 8.97
CA PRO A 97 6.55 8.24 9.92
C PRO A 97 5.72 7.48 10.95
N LEU A 98 6.11 6.25 11.33
CA LEU A 98 5.38 5.48 12.33
C LEU A 98 5.33 6.20 13.69
N LYS A 99 6.40 6.89 14.08
CA LYS A 99 6.44 7.71 15.30
C LYS A 99 5.28 8.71 15.32
N GLU A 100 5.01 9.37 14.19
CA GLU A 100 3.91 10.34 14.10
C GLU A 100 2.55 9.64 14.27
N VAL A 101 2.36 8.47 13.66
CA VAL A 101 1.12 7.69 13.79
C VAL A 101 0.91 7.26 15.25
N VAL A 102 1.94 6.74 15.91
CA VAL A 102 1.89 6.31 17.31
C VAL A 102 1.59 7.48 18.25
N THR A 103 2.24 8.62 18.04
CA THR A 103 2.12 9.78 18.94
C THR A 103 0.83 10.58 18.72
N LYS A 104 0.41 10.78 17.46
CA LYS A 104 -0.75 11.64 17.13
C LYS A 104 -2.06 10.86 16.94
N ARG A 105 -2.00 9.54 16.68
CA ARG A 105 -3.18 8.69 16.39
C ARG A 105 -3.05 7.30 17.03
N PRO A 106 -3.02 7.22 18.37
CA PRO A 106 -2.80 5.96 19.09
C PRO A 106 -3.85 4.88 18.78
N GLU A 107 -5.08 5.27 18.45
CA GLU A 107 -6.14 4.35 18.02
C GLU A 107 -5.85 3.69 16.67
N VAL A 108 -5.25 4.44 15.73
CA VAL A 108 -4.81 3.90 14.44
C VAL A 108 -3.61 2.98 14.65
N ALA A 109 -2.65 3.37 15.48
CA ALA A 109 -1.50 2.53 15.82
C ALA A 109 -1.91 1.18 16.43
N ARG A 110 -2.92 1.17 17.32
CA ARG A 110 -3.45 -0.07 17.89
C ARG A 110 -4.09 -0.97 16.82
N LYS A 111 -4.90 -0.40 15.92
CA LYS A 111 -5.48 -1.15 14.80
C LYS A 111 -4.41 -1.72 13.89
N LEU A 112 -3.39 -0.92 13.57
CA LEU A 112 -2.24 -1.36 12.77
C LEU A 112 -1.53 -2.55 13.44
N CYS A 113 -1.27 -2.48 14.75
CA CYS A 113 -0.67 -3.59 15.50
C CYS A 113 -1.49 -4.88 15.40
N VAL A 114 -2.81 -4.81 15.60
CA VAL A 114 -3.70 -5.97 15.44
C VAL A 114 -3.63 -6.53 14.01
N SER A 115 -3.71 -5.66 13.00
CA SER A 115 -3.63 -6.08 11.60
C SER A 115 -2.30 -6.76 11.27
N VAL A 116 -1.17 -6.23 11.77
CA VAL A 116 0.16 -6.84 11.60
C VAL A 116 0.23 -8.21 12.26
N CYS A 117 -0.29 -8.37 13.48
CA CYS A 117 -0.32 -9.66 14.16
C CYS A 117 -1.21 -10.71 13.46
N GLN A 118 -2.13 -10.27 12.60
CA GLN A 118 -3.04 -11.13 11.84
C GLN A 118 -2.58 -11.38 10.40
N LEU A 119 -1.47 -10.77 9.96
CA LEU A 119 -0.93 -11.02 8.62
C LEU A 119 -0.55 -12.51 8.49
N PRO A 120 -1.00 -13.20 7.43
CA PRO A 120 -0.53 -14.54 7.15
C PRO A 120 0.98 -14.52 6.90
N HIS A 121 1.68 -15.59 7.25
CA HIS A 121 3.15 -15.66 7.11
C HIS A 121 3.64 -15.40 5.68
N ASP A 122 2.82 -15.72 4.67
CA ASP A 122 3.15 -15.50 3.26
C ASP A 122 3.14 -14.00 2.85
N PHE A 123 2.67 -13.10 3.72
CA PHE A 123 2.59 -11.65 3.49
C PHE A 123 3.53 -10.83 4.40
N ALA A 124 4.31 -11.49 5.28
CA ALA A 124 5.20 -10.85 6.25
C ALA A 124 6.63 -10.65 5.72
#